data_AF-A0A955D4F0-F1
#
_entry.id   AF-A0A955D4F0-F1
#
_cell.length_a   1.000
_cell.length_b   1.000
_cell.length_c   1.000
_cell.angle_alpha   90.00
_cell.angle_beta   90.00
_cell.angle_gamma   90.00
#
_symmetry.space_group_name_H-M   'P 1'
#
loop_
_entity.id
_entity.type
_entity.pdbx_description
1 polymer ?
#
loop_
_entity_poly.entity_id
_entity_poly.type
_entity_poly.pdbx_seq_one_letter_code
_entity_poly.pdbx_strand_id
1 'polypeptide(L)'
;MGTMRIGSIRHAVCAGGWRRAIGLALSFGLPLGAAALSTGCDSPRPVATSRSLGEWNFEYGRYAEAAEYYGEIIARYPGDADAQYHYGVCQSELGDLNAARRSLEAATKLRPNDDQVAFALADVLARQGDLTQLYQLLRDRAAATGRPEAWVLMSQYALEHGDPDTARTAALNAIEVDDGRSAEPYYQAALVAEMLGETDNAVRRLRQGYGINPDDQRIRTKLVEYGEVLGPTLALPPGR
;
A
#
# COMPACT_ATOMS: atom_id res chain seq x y z
N MET A 1 -58.13 -24.29 4.92
CA MET A 1 -58.41 -23.83 3.54
C MET A 1 -57.47 -22.66 3.22
N GLY A 2 -56.68 -22.80 2.14
CA GLY A 2 -55.89 -21.83 1.35
C GLY A 2 -55.08 -20.74 2.09
N THR A 3 -53.75 -20.83 2.24
CA THR A 3 -52.66 -20.52 1.27
C THR A 3 -52.68 -19.11 0.65
N MET A 4 -51.69 -18.26 0.99
CA MET A 4 -50.73 -17.73 0.00
C MET A 4 -49.53 -17.05 0.68
N ARG A 5 -48.33 -17.59 0.42
CA ARG A 5 -47.02 -16.99 0.64
C ARG A 5 -46.59 -16.30 -0.65
N ILE A 6 -46.05 -15.10 -0.55
CA ILE A 6 -45.23 -14.41 -1.56
C ILE A 6 -43.96 -14.03 -0.76
N GLY A 7 -42.72 -14.27 -1.15
CA GLY A 7 -42.09 -14.63 -2.42
C GLY A 7 -40.69 -14.03 -2.33
N SER A 8 -39.76 -14.76 -1.73
CA SER A 8 -38.35 -14.39 -1.55
C SER A 8 -37.63 -14.43 -2.90
N ILE A 9 -36.99 -13.32 -3.29
CA ILE A 9 -36.07 -13.28 -4.42
C ILE A 9 -34.65 -13.43 -3.86
N ARG A 10 -34.13 -14.66 -3.90
CA ARG A 10 -32.71 -14.95 -3.67
C ARG A 10 -31.96 -14.82 -4.99
N HIS A 11 -30.81 -14.16 -4.89
CA HIS A 11 -29.83 -13.96 -5.94
C HIS A 11 -29.31 -15.31 -6.46
N ALA A 12 -29.25 -15.44 -7.79
CA ALA A 12 -28.69 -16.60 -8.46
C ALA A 12 -27.15 -16.53 -8.39
N VAL A 13 -26.56 -17.51 -7.72
CA VAL A 13 -25.11 -17.78 -7.71
C VAL A 13 -24.80 -18.61 -8.96
N CYS A 14 -23.92 -18.09 -9.81
CA CYS A 14 -23.31 -18.86 -10.90
C CYS A 14 -22.31 -19.87 -10.32
N ALA A 15 -22.67 -21.16 -10.35
CA ALA A 15 -21.75 -22.25 -10.08
C ALA A 15 -21.40 -22.96 -11.40
N GLY A 16 -20.14 -22.87 -11.80
CA GLY A 16 -19.57 -23.66 -12.88
C GLY A 16 -19.50 -25.14 -12.49
N GLY A 17 -20.08 -26.01 -13.32
CA GLY A 17 -20.07 -27.44 -13.12
C GLY A 17 -19.91 -28.18 -14.44
N TRP A 18 -18.71 -28.69 -14.69
CA TRP A 18 -18.45 -29.66 -15.75
C TRP A 18 -19.14 -30.98 -15.42
N ARG A 19 -20.13 -31.43 -16.21
CA ARG A 19 -20.56 -32.83 -16.21
C ARG A 19 -20.86 -33.40 -17.59
N ARG A 20 -20.42 -34.66 -17.68
CA ARG A 20 -20.24 -35.58 -18.81
C ARG A 20 -21.51 -35.87 -19.61
N ALA A 21 -21.28 -36.13 -20.91
CA ALA A 21 -22.22 -36.67 -21.87
C ALA A 21 -22.66 -38.12 -21.56
N ILE A 22 -23.96 -38.39 -21.75
CA ILE A 22 -24.57 -39.68 -22.15
C ILE A 22 -25.80 -39.31 -23.00
N GLY A 23 -26.00 -39.99 -24.13
CA GLY A 23 -26.85 -39.54 -25.22
C GLY A 23 -28.23 -40.21 -25.36
N LEU A 24 -28.76 -40.00 -26.58
CA LEU A 24 -29.88 -40.66 -27.27
C LEU A 24 -31.34 -40.33 -26.86
N ALA A 25 -32.00 -39.53 -27.70
CA ALA A 25 -33.29 -39.87 -28.30
C ALA A 25 -33.58 -38.96 -29.53
N LEU A 26 -33.94 -39.60 -30.65
CA LEU A 26 -34.35 -39.01 -31.93
C LEU A 26 -35.84 -38.62 -31.90
N SER A 27 -36.20 -37.44 -32.42
CA SER A 27 -37.36 -37.27 -33.33
C SER A 27 -37.49 -35.84 -33.86
N PHE A 28 -37.33 -35.71 -35.18
CA PHE A 28 -38.04 -34.83 -36.13
C PHE A 28 -38.44 -33.39 -35.74
N GLY A 29 -37.77 -32.41 -36.38
CA GLY A 29 -38.23 -31.04 -36.56
C GLY A 29 -37.16 -30.18 -37.25
N LEU A 30 -37.40 -29.75 -38.49
CA LEU A 30 -36.49 -28.99 -39.36
C LEU A 30 -36.02 -27.63 -38.76
N PRO A 31 -34.88 -27.09 -39.23
CA PRO A 31 -34.05 -26.15 -38.51
C PRO A 31 -34.49 -24.70 -38.77
N LEU A 32 -34.81 -23.96 -37.71
CA LEU A 32 -34.72 -22.51 -37.73
C LEU A 32 -33.45 -22.14 -36.97
N GLY A 33 -32.40 -21.89 -37.77
CA GLY A 33 -31.22 -21.21 -37.31
C GLY A 33 -31.60 -19.83 -36.78
N ALA A 34 -31.60 -19.70 -35.47
CA ALA A 34 -31.31 -18.43 -34.82
C ALA A 34 -29.91 -18.59 -34.23
N ALA A 35 -28.90 -18.45 -35.10
CA ALA A 35 -27.57 -18.11 -34.64
C ALA A 35 -27.70 -16.77 -33.93
N ALA A 36 -27.79 -16.80 -32.60
CA ALA A 36 -27.61 -15.64 -31.77
C ALA A 36 -26.14 -15.22 -31.92
N LEU A 37 -25.85 -14.43 -32.95
CA LEU A 37 -24.65 -13.62 -33.01
C LEU A 37 -24.84 -12.49 -32.00
N SER A 38 -24.66 -12.80 -30.72
CA SER A 38 -24.25 -11.79 -29.75
C SER A 38 -22.76 -11.52 -29.95
N THR A 39 -22.38 -11.09 -31.15
CA THR A 39 -21.14 -10.33 -31.31
C THR A 39 -21.46 -8.92 -30.83
N GLY A 40 -21.59 -8.77 -29.51
CA GLY A 40 -21.34 -7.48 -28.90
C GLY A 40 -19.94 -7.10 -29.33
N CYS A 41 -19.83 -6.07 -30.14
CA CYS A 41 -18.54 -5.47 -30.45
C CYS A 41 -18.00 -4.82 -29.17
N ASP A 42 -17.49 -5.62 -28.24
CA ASP A 42 -16.56 -5.15 -27.22
C ASP A 42 -15.20 -5.00 -27.89
N SER A 43 -15.11 -4.01 -28.79
CA SER A 43 -13.82 -3.51 -29.22
C SER A 43 -13.07 -3.07 -27.97
N PRO A 44 -11.87 -3.60 -27.67
CA PRO A 44 -11.14 -3.23 -26.48
C PRO A 44 -11.01 -1.70 -26.40
N ARG A 45 -11.42 -1.11 -25.27
CA ARG A 45 -11.36 0.34 -25.07
C ARG A 45 -9.93 0.83 -25.36
N PRO A 46 -9.73 1.97 -26.03
CA PRO A 46 -8.39 2.52 -26.21
C PRO A 46 -7.69 2.66 -24.86
N VAL A 47 -6.38 2.39 -24.80
CA VAL A 47 -5.59 2.43 -23.56
C VAL A 47 -5.70 3.78 -22.87
N ALA A 48 -5.72 4.87 -23.65
CA ALA A 48 -5.91 6.21 -23.12
C ALA A 48 -7.25 6.35 -22.36
N THR A 49 -8.33 5.77 -22.90
CA THR A 49 -9.64 5.76 -22.24
C THR A 49 -9.64 4.92 -20.98
N SER A 50 -9.08 3.69 -21.03
CA SER A 50 -8.94 2.86 -19.83
C SER A 50 -8.08 3.58 -18.77
N ARG A 51 -7.01 4.29 -19.16
CA ARG A 51 -6.16 5.03 -18.24
C ARG A 51 -6.92 6.15 -17.54
N SER A 52 -7.58 7.03 -18.28
CA SER A 52 -8.34 8.14 -17.68
C SER A 52 -9.49 7.65 -16.78
N LEU A 53 -10.17 6.56 -17.16
CA LEU A 53 -11.19 5.95 -16.30
C LEU A 53 -10.57 5.31 -15.05
N GLY A 54 -9.42 4.65 -15.18
CA GLY A 54 -8.67 4.10 -14.06
C GLY A 54 -8.22 5.17 -13.07
N GLU A 55 -7.63 6.26 -13.56
CA GLU A 55 -7.19 7.41 -12.76
C GLU A 55 -8.36 8.04 -12.01
N TRP A 56 -9.46 8.32 -12.73
CA TRP A 56 -10.66 8.91 -12.11
C TRP A 56 -11.22 7.99 -11.02
N ASN A 57 -11.41 6.70 -11.29
CA ASN A 57 -11.94 5.78 -10.26
C ASN A 57 -10.97 5.63 -9.09
N PHE A 58 -9.67 5.64 -9.33
CA PHE A 58 -8.64 5.59 -8.29
C PHE A 58 -8.73 6.81 -7.36
N GLU A 59 -8.84 8.02 -7.91
CA GLU A 59 -8.92 9.27 -7.14
C GLU A 59 -10.17 9.31 -6.24
N TYR A 60 -11.29 8.74 -6.70
CA TYR A 60 -12.52 8.65 -5.91
C TYR A 60 -12.63 7.40 -5.02
N GLY A 61 -11.53 6.64 -4.84
CA GLY A 61 -11.49 5.47 -3.98
C GLY A 61 -12.32 4.28 -4.49
N ARG A 62 -12.73 4.30 -5.76
CA ARG A 62 -13.45 3.22 -6.43
C ARG A 62 -12.47 2.17 -6.95
N TYR A 63 -11.80 1.51 -6.00
CA TYR A 63 -10.66 0.65 -6.29
C TYR A 63 -11.01 -0.60 -7.11
N ALA A 64 -12.24 -1.12 -6.97
CA ALA A 64 -12.70 -2.26 -7.77
C ALA A 64 -12.76 -1.88 -9.26
N GLU A 65 -13.43 -0.78 -9.58
CA GLU A 65 -13.55 -0.28 -10.95
C GLU A 65 -12.21 0.18 -11.51
N ALA A 66 -11.39 0.85 -10.69
CA ALA A 66 -10.03 1.23 -11.09
C ALA A 66 -9.18 0.00 -11.45
N ALA A 67 -9.25 -1.07 -10.65
CA ALA A 67 -8.53 -2.32 -10.91
C ALA A 67 -8.96 -2.98 -12.23
N GLU A 68 -10.24 -2.90 -12.62
CA GLU A 68 -10.68 -3.40 -13.92
C GLU A 68 -9.96 -2.66 -15.06
N TYR A 69 -9.96 -1.33 -15.03
CA TYR A 69 -9.33 -0.53 -16.08
C TYR A 69 -7.81 -0.68 -16.13
N TYR A 70 -7.12 -0.72 -14.99
CA TYR A 70 -5.68 -0.98 -14.97
C TYR A 70 -5.35 -2.42 -15.41
N GLY A 71 -6.20 -3.39 -15.07
CA GLY A 71 -6.10 -4.77 -15.53
C GLY A 71 -6.17 -4.89 -17.06
N GLU A 72 -7.06 -4.12 -17.70
CA GLU A 72 -7.14 -4.04 -19.18
C GLU A 72 -5.86 -3.49 -19.81
N ILE A 73 -5.18 -2.55 -19.14
CA ILE A 73 -3.91 -2.00 -19.61
C ILE A 73 -2.82 -3.04 -19.45
N ILE A 74 -2.69 -3.66 -18.28
CA ILE A 74 -1.69 -4.70 -17.98
C ILE A 74 -1.81 -5.89 -18.94
N ALA A 75 -3.05 -6.31 -19.26
CA ALA A 75 -3.29 -7.43 -20.18
C ALA A 75 -2.73 -7.16 -21.60
N ARG A 76 -2.64 -5.89 -22.00
CA ARG A 76 -2.13 -5.49 -23.32
C ARG A 76 -0.67 -5.02 -23.27
N TYR A 77 -0.29 -4.40 -22.17
CA TYR A 77 1.01 -3.77 -21.93
C TYR A 77 1.51 -4.19 -20.54
N PRO A 78 2.02 -5.42 -20.38
CA PRO A 78 2.49 -5.90 -19.09
C PRO A 78 3.68 -5.09 -18.53
N GLY A 79 4.39 -4.35 -19.41
CA GLY A 79 5.48 -3.45 -19.06
C GLY A 79 5.07 -2.01 -18.74
N ASP A 80 3.77 -1.70 -18.64
CA ASP A 80 3.29 -0.39 -18.19
C ASP A 80 3.43 -0.29 -16.65
N ALA A 81 4.46 0.41 -16.20
CA ALA A 81 4.81 0.50 -14.78
C ALA A 81 3.80 1.28 -13.95
N ASP A 82 3.06 2.21 -14.55
CA ASP A 82 2.03 2.99 -13.86
C ASP A 82 0.76 2.16 -13.69
N ALA A 83 0.36 1.43 -14.73
CA ALA A 83 -0.75 0.49 -14.63
C ALA A 83 -0.47 -0.61 -13.59
N GLN A 84 0.75 -1.17 -13.56
CA GLN A 84 1.15 -2.16 -12.54
C GLN A 84 1.13 -1.56 -11.12
N TYR A 85 1.64 -0.33 -10.94
CA TYR A 85 1.62 0.35 -9.65
C TYR A 85 0.19 0.58 -9.17
N HIS A 86 -0.66 1.23 -9.97
CA HIS A 86 -2.02 1.55 -9.57
C HIS A 86 -2.89 0.32 -9.39
N TYR A 87 -2.76 -0.70 -10.23
CA TYR A 87 -3.43 -1.98 -10.02
C TYR A 87 -3.00 -2.60 -8.70
N GLY A 88 -1.70 -2.59 -8.40
CA GLY A 88 -1.15 -3.10 -7.14
C GLY A 88 -1.75 -2.41 -5.92
N VAL A 89 -1.83 -1.06 -5.95
CA VAL A 89 -2.47 -0.29 -4.88
C VAL A 89 -3.97 -0.60 -4.78
N CYS A 90 -4.71 -0.65 -5.90
CA CYS A 90 -6.13 -1.03 -5.87
C CYS A 90 -6.34 -2.41 -5.23
N GLN A 91 -5.52 -3.40 -5.58
CA GLN A 91 -5.62 -4.74 -4.99
C GLN A 91 -5.29 -4.75 -3.50
N SER A 92 -4.36 -3.90 -3.06
CA SER A 92 -4.03 -3.71 -1.64
C SER A 92 -5.26 -3.21 -0.87
N GLU A 93 -5.93 -2.19 -1.39
CA GLU A 93 -7.15 -1.61 -0.80
C GLU A 93 -8.33 -2.59 -0.80
N LEU A 94 -8.42 -3.45 -1.81
CA LEU A 94 -9.42 -4.52 -1.90
C LEU A 94 -9.09 -5.75 -1.02
N GLY A 95 -7.89 -5.79 -0.42
CA GLY A 95 -7.44 -6.87 0.45
C GLY A 95 -6.82 -8.08 -0.26
N ASP A 96 -6.72 -8.08 -1.59
CA ASP A 96 -5.94 -9.10 -2.30
C ASP A 96 -4.45 -8.73 -2.29
N LEU A 97 -3.83 -8.90 -1.12
CA LEU A 97 -2.42 -8.58 -0.90
C LEU A 97 -1.48 -9.39 -1.80
N ASN A 98 -1.90 -10.59 -2.23
CA ASN A 98 -1.10 -11.43 -3.13
C ASN A 98 -1.07 -10.86 -4.55
N ALA A 99 -2.21 -10.39 -5.06
CA ALA A 99 -2.25 -9.68 -6.34
C ALA A 99 -1.52 -8.34 -6.26
N ALA A 100 -1.72 -7.60 -5.16
CA ALA A 100 -1.04 -6.33 -4.90
C ALA A 100 0.48 -6.48 -4.98
N ARG A 101 1.02 -7.46 -4.24
CA ARG A 101 2.45 -7.76 -4.21
C ARG A 101 3.00 -8.09 -5.60
N ARG A 102 2.35 -8.99 -6.35
CA ARG A 102 2.84 -9.37 -7.70
C ARG A 102 2.94 -8.17 -8.64
N SER A 103 1.92 -7.30 -8.62
CA SER A 103 1.89 -6.11 -9.49
C SER A 103 2.89 -5.05 -9.04
N LEU A 104 3.06 -4.84 -7.73
CA LEU A 104 4.06 -3.91 -7.21
C LEU A 104 5.50 -4.41 -7.43
N GLU A 105 5.77 -5.71 -7.28
CA GLU A 105 7.07 -6.31 -7.65
C GLU A 105 7.37 -6.13 -9.15
N ALA A 106 6.35 -6.24 -10.01
CA ALA A 106 6.50 -5.95 -11.44
C ALA A 106 6.80 -4.47 -11.67
N ALA A 107 6.08 -3.56 -11.00
CA ALA A 107 6.34 -2.13 -11.07
C ALA A 107 7.75 -1.76 -10.56
N THR A 108 8.24 -2.37 -9.48
CA THR A 108 9.60 -2.16 -8.96
C THR A 108 10.67 -2.61 -9.97
N LYS A 109 10.44 -3.71 -10.70
CA LYS A 109 11.36 -4.14 -11.76
C LYS A 109 11.41 -3.15 -12.93
N LEU A 110 10.28 -2.51 -13.25
CA LEU A 110 10.19 -1.52 -14.32
C LEU A 110 10.73 -0.15 -13.89
N ARG A 111 10.58 0.20 -12.61
CA ARG A 111 11.04 1.44 -11.98
C ARG A 111 11.83 1.16 -10.70
N PRO A 112 13.07 0.69 -10.78
CA PRO A 112 13.87 0.31 -9.60
C PRO A 112 14.23 1.50 -8.70
N ASN A 113 14.13 2.72 -9.23
CA ASN A 113 14.53 3.95 -8.53
C ASN A 113 13.35 4.75 -7.97
N ASP A 114 12.15 4.19 -7.95
CA ASP A 114 10.92 4.88 -7.55
C ASP A 114 10.52 4.55 -6.11
N ASP A 115 10.62 5.54 -5.21
CA ASP A 115 10.24 5.39 -3.80
C ASP A 115 8.76 5.10 -3.63
N GLN A 116 7.91 5.67 -4.48
CA GLN A 116 6.46 5.52 -4.36
C GLN A 116 6.07 4.05 -4.54
N VAL A 117 6.67 3.40 -5.55
CA VAL A 117 6.47 1.97 -5.80
C VAL A 117 7.08 1.13 -4.68
N ALA A 118 8.30 1.45 -4.23
CA ALA A 118 8.97 0.70 -3.16
C ALA A 118 8.20 0.78 -1.83
N PHE A 119 7.69 1.95 -1.47
CA PHE A 119 6.93 2.13 -0.22
C PHE A 119 5.53 1.53 -0.30
N ALA A 120 4.87 1.55 -1.46
CA ALA A 120 3.63 0.80 -1.65
C ALA A 120 3.86 -0.72 -1.50
N LEU A 121 4.98 -1.25 -2.02
CA LEU A 121 5.34 -2.65 -1.83
C LEU A 121 5.64 -2.95 -0.35
N ALA A 122 6.33 -2.04 0.35
CA ALA A 122 6.60 -2.15 1.78
C ALA A 122 5.29 -2.25 2.58
N ASP A 123 4.29 -1.41 2.29
CA ASP A 123 2.97 -1.47 2.94
C ASP A 123 2.31 -2.84 2.74
N VAL A 124 2.31 -3.36 1.51
CA VAL A 124 1.75 -4.68 1.23
C VAL A 124 2.49 -5.78 1.98
N LEU A 125 3.82 -5.74 2.04
CA LEU A 125 4.62 -6.73 2.77
C LEU A 125 4.35 -6.69 4.28
N ALA A 126 4.22 -5.49 4.86
CA ALA A 126 3.86 -5.31 6.26
C ALA A 126 2.47 -5.92 6.56
N ARG A 127 1.47 -5.61 5.74
CA ARG A 127 0.10 -6.16 5.87
C ARG A 127 0.03 -7.67 5.67
N GLN A 128 0.96 -8.25 4.91
CA GLN A 128 1.13 -9.70 4.77
C GLN A 128 1.87 -10.34 5.95
N GLY A 129 2.48 -9.55 6.83
CA GLY A 129 3.37 -10.04 7.90
C GLY A 129 4.72 -10.54 7.40
N ASP A 130 5.09 -10.29 6.15
CA ASP A 130 6.40 -10.66 5.59
C ASP A 130 7.46 -9.61 5.96
N LEU A 131 7.73 -9.52 7.27
CA LEU A 131 8.65 -8.55 7.85
C LEU A 131 10.10 -8.75 7.35
N THR A 132 10.45 -9.98 6.97
CA THR A 132 11.78 -10.28 6.44
C THR A 132 12.02 -9.56 5.12
N GLN A 133 11.08 -9.66 4.17
CA GLN A 133 11.20 -8.99 2.89
C GLN A 133 10.99 -7.48 3.00
N LEU A 134 10.11 -7.05 3.90
CA LEU A 134 9.89 -5.63 4.21
C LEU A 134 11.20 -4.94 4.63
N TYR A 135 11.87 -5.47 5.64
CA TYR A 135 13.09 -4.86 6.18
C TYR A 135 14.24 -4.93 5.19
N GLN A 136 14.32 -5.99 4.38
CA GLN A 136 15.31 -6.07 3.33
C GLN A 136 15.08 -5.00 2.25
N LEU A 137 13.83 -4.85 1.77
CA LEU A 137 13.45 -3.85 0.78
C LEU A 137 13.78 -2.42 1.25
N LEU A 138 13.41 -2.07 2.48
CA LEU A 138 13.64 -0.73 3.03
C LEU A 138 15.14 -0.45 3.28
N ARG A 139 15.89 -1.45 3.75
CA ARG A 139 17.36 -1.32 3.91
C ARG A 139 18.04 -1.08 2.56
N ASP A 140 17.70 -1.86 1.55
CA ASP A 140 18.27 -1.72 0.20
C ASP A 140 17.92 -0.36 -0.40
N ARG A 141 16.68 0.10 -0.19
CA ARG A 141 16.24 1.42 -0.63
C ARG A 141 16.97 2.56 0.09
N ALA A 142 17.16 2.45 1.39
CA ALA A 142 17.91 3.43 2.17
C ALA A 142 19.38 3.51 1.71
N ALA A 143 20.01 2.36 1.48
CA ALA A 143 21.38 2.29 0.97
C ALA A 143 21.51 2.89 -0.44
N ALA A 144 20.53 2.66 -1.31
CA ALA A 144 20.55 3.17 -2.68
C ALA A 144 20.33 4.69 -2.76
N THR A 145 19.51 5.24 -1.86
CA THR A 145 19.11 6.66 -1.90
C THR A 145 19.95 7.57 -1.02
N GLY A 146 20.60 7.03 0.02
CA GLY A 146 21.31 7.85 1.02
C GLY A 146 20.39 8.84 1.72
N ARG A 147 19.11 8.47 1.88
CA ARG A 147 18.04 9.31 2.39
C ARG A 147 17.35 8.67 3.60
N PRO A 148 16.93 9.45 4.61
CA PRO A 148 16.38 8.91 5.85
C PRO A 148 15.00 8.27 5.72
N GLU A 149 14.23 8.58 4.68
CA GLU A 149 12.82 8.22 4.54
C GLU A 149 12.58 6.71 4.67
N ALA A 150 13.40 5.88 4.01
CA ALA A 150 13.27 4.43 4.08
C ALA A 150 13.64 3.87 5.47
N TRP A 151 14.60 4.49 6.17
CA TRP A 151 14.94 4.13 7.56
C TRP A 151 13.84 4.56 8.55
N VAL A 152 13.25 5.74 8.35
CA VAL A 152 12.09 6.22 9.11
C VAL A 152 10.93 5.25 8.95
N LEU A 153 10.59 4.88 7.71
CA LEU A 153 9.49 3.96 7.43
C LEU A 153 9.76 2.57 8.03
N MET A 154 11.00 2.10 7.99
CA MET A 154 11.40 0.84 8.62
C MET A 154 11.24 0.90 10.15
N SER A 155 11.57 2.03 10.77
CA SER A 155 11.35 2.25 12.20
C SER A 155 9.87 2.21 12.56
N GLN A 156 9.01 2.86 11.76
CA GLN A 156 7.57 2.90 11.98
C GLN A 156 6.96 1.51 11.93
N TYR A 157 7.21 0.75 10.86
CA TYR A 157 6.70 -0.62 10.75
C TYR A 157 7.24 -1.53 11.84
N ALA A 158 8.51 -1.37 12.26
CA ALA A 158 9.07 -2.15 13.35
C ALA A 158 8.38 -1.86 14.71
N LEU A 159 8.04 -0.59 15.00
CA LEU A 159 7.24 -0.25 16.18
C LEU A 159 5.85 -0.87 16.13
N GLU A 160 5.16 -0.75 14.99
CA GLU A 160 3.80 -1.30 14.82
C GLU A 160 3.75 -2.82 15.03
N HIS A 161 4.83 -3.53 14.67
CA HIS A 161 4.92 -4.99 14.79
C HIS A 161 5.62 -5.46 16.08
N GLY A 162 5.93 -4.55 17.01
CA GLY A 162 6.52 -4.89 18.30
C GLY A 162 7.96 -5.38 18.22
N ASP A 163 8.74 -4.92 17.23
CA ASP A 163 10.18 -5.14 17.10
C ASP A 163 10.95 -3.85 17.45
N PRO A 164 11.10 -3.52 18.75
CA PRO A 164 11.73 -2.28 19.18
C PRO A 164 13.24 -2.24 18.90
N ASP A 165 13.90 -3.40 18.73
CA ASP A 165 15.33 -3.47 18.42
C ASP A 165 15.61 -3.02 16.99
N THR A 166 14.83 -3.54 16.04
CA THR A 166 14.86 -3.07 14.64
C THR A 166 14.45 -1.60 14.55
N ALA A 167 13.40 -1.19 15.28
CA ALA A 167 12.94 0.19 15.28
C ALA A 167 14.03 1.17 15.73
N ARG A 168 14.68 0.88 16.86
CA ARG A 168 15.78 1.69 17.39
C ARG A 168 16.94 1.78 16.42
N THR A 169 17.34 0.65 15.83
CA THR A 169 18.43 0.63 14.85
C THR A 169 18.09 1.48 13.62
N ALA A 170 16.86 1.34 13.10
CA ALA A 170 16.41 2.09 11.94
C ALA A 170 16.33 3.60 12.22
N ALA A 171 15.78 4.02 13.36
CA ALA A 171 15.74 5.43 13.74
C ALA A 171 17.15 6.04 13.91
N LEU A 172 18.10 5.30 14.48
CA LEU A 172 19.49 5.77 14.62
C LEU A 172 20.23 5.85 13.28
N ASN A 173 19.93 4.97 12.33
CA ASN A 173 20.43 5.06 10.96
C ASN A 173 19.79 6.23 10.20
N ALA A 174 18.51 6.50 10.42
CA ALA A 174 17.84 7.67 9.84
C ALA A 174 18.54 8.97 10.29
N ILE A 175 18.87 9.10 11.58
CA ILE A 175 19.58 10.28 12.11
C ILE A 175 20.97 10.44 11.47
N GLU A 176 21.72 9.34 11.32
CA GLU A 176 23.05 9.39 10.72
C GLU A 176 23.00 9.77 9.24
N VAL A 177 22.08 9.17 8.48
CA VAL A 177 21.94 9.45 7.05
C VAL A 177 21.40 10.86 6.81
N ASP A 178 20.49 11.35 7.66
CA ASP A 178 19.94 12.70 7.57
C ASP A 178 20.97 13.78 7.93
N ASP A 179 21.92 13.51 8.82
CA ASP A 179 22.96 14.47 9.25
C ASP A 179 22.39 15.80 9.76
N GLY A 180 21.26 15.74 10.47
CA GLY A 180 20.63 16.93 11.07
C GLY A 180 19.95 17.88 10.09
N ARG A 181 19.64 17.42 8.86
CA ARG A 181 18.89 18.19 7.86
C ARG A 181 17.41 18.33 8.18
N SER A 182 16.82 17.39 8.92
CA SER A 182 15.40 17.36 9.22
C SER A 182 15.09 16.88 10.63
N ALA A 183 13.92 17.30 11.14
CA ALA A 183 13.46 16.94 12.48
C ALA A 183 12.83 15.53 12.54
N GLU A 184 12.44 14.95 11.40
CA GLU A 184 11.66 13.70 11.35
C GLU A 184 12.41 12.50 11.96
N PRO A 185 13.71 12.25 11.66
CA PRO A 185 14.44 11.15 12.30
C PRO A 185 14.51 11.25 13.83
N TYR A 186 14.60 12.47 14.36
CA TYR A 186 14.59 12.70 15.80
C TYR A 186 13.22 12.46 16.42
N TYR A 187 12.15 12.88 15.75
CA TYR A 187 10.79 12.57 16.18
C TYR A 187 10.56 11.05 16.23
N GLN A 188 10.98 10.32 15.19
CA GLN A 188 10.88 8.86 15.18
C GLN A 188 11.72 8.20 16.29
N ALA A 189 12.97 8.64 16.50
CA ALA A 189 13.78 8.14 17.60
C ALA A 189 13.17 8.41 18.98
N ALA A 190 12.45 9.53 19.15
CA ALA A 190 11.72 9.82 20.37
C ALA A 190 10.54 8.85 20.59
N LEU A 191 9.79 8.52 19.54
CA LEU A 191 8.70 7.53 19.61
C LEU A 191 9.22 6.15 20.01
N VAL A 192 10.36 5.74 19.45
CA VAL A 192 11.01 4.47 19.83
C VAL A 192 11.44 4.49 21.30
N ALA A 193 12.09 5.57 21.75
CA ALA A 193 12.53 5.72 23.13
C ALA A 193 11.34 5.70 24.12
N GLU A 194 10.22 6.33 23.75
CA GLU A 194 8.98 6.32 24.53
C GLU A 194 8.39 4.91 24.66
N MET A 195 8.33 4.14 23.57
CA MET A 195 7.88 2.74 23.60
C MET A 195 8.75 1.88 24.53
N LEU A 196 10.05 2.19 24.61
CA LEU A 196 11.01 1.51 25.46
C LEU A 196 11.01 2.01 26.93
N GLY A 197 10.25 3.06 27.25
CA GLY A 197 10.24 3.69 28.57
C GLY A 197 11.49 4.54 28.87
N GLU A 198 12.28 4.87 27.85
CA GLU A 198 13.51 5.67 27.96
C GLU A 198 13.19 7.18 27.92
N THR A 199 12.45 7.69 28.93
CA THR A 199 11.94 9.07 28.96
C THR A 199 13.00 10.13 28.72
N ASP A 200 14.16 10.03 29.38
CA ASP A 200 15.26 10.99 29.22
C ASP A 200 15.78 11.05 27.78
N ASN A 201 15.83 9.89 27.11
CA ASN A 201 16.25 9.79 25.73
C ASN A 201 15.17 10.37 24.80
N ALA A 202 13.89 10.07 25.05
CA ALA A 202 12.78 10.63 24.28
C ALA A 202 12.79 12.16 24.31
N VAL A 203 12.90 12.76 25.50
CA VAL A 203 12.99 14.23 25.66
C VAL A 203 14.23 14.79 24.95
N ARG A 204 15.40 14.15 25.12
CA ARG A 204 16.62 14.55 24.42
C ARG A 204 16.42 14.59 22.90
N ARG A 205 15.85 13.53 22.30
CA ARG A 205 15.59 13.46 20.86
C ARG A 205 14.61 14.55 20.40
N LEU A 206 13.53 14.75 21.15
CA LEU A 206 12.56 15.82 20.85
C LEU A 206 13.21 17.21 20.88
N ARG A 207 14.11 17.47 21.83
CA ARG A 207 14.86 18.73 21.92
C ARG A 207 15.81 18.94 20.74
N GLN A 208 16.41 17.87 20.21
CA GLN A 208 17.23 17.93 18.99
C GLN A 208 16.36 18.25 17.77
N GLY A 209 15.24 17.53 17.60
CA GLY A 209 14.28 17.81 16.52
C GLY A 209 13.70 19.22 16.59
N TYR A 210 13.39 19.71 17.80
CA TYR A 210 12.94 21.08 18.05
C TYR A 210 13.99 22.12 17.68
N GLY A 211 15.28 21.82 17.87
CA GLY A 211 16.38 22.69 17.43
C GLY A 211 16.45 22.85 15.91
N ILE A 212 15.99 21.84 15.15
CA ILE A 212 15.97 21.86 13.68
C ILE A 212 14.69 22.53 13.17
N ASN A 213 13.53 22.14 13.71
CA ASN A 213 12.23 22.70 13.34
C ASN A 213 11.41 23.04 14.60
N PRO A 214 11.51 24.28 15.11
CA PRO A 214 10.76 24.73 16.29
C PRO A 214 9.23 24.81 16.10
N ASP A 215 8.76 24.79 14.85
CA ASP A 215 7.36 24.91 14.47
C ASP A 215 6.68 23.53 14.28
N ASP A 216 7.41 22.42 14.41
CA ASP A 216 6.81 21.08 14.35
C ASP A 216 5.89 20.84 15.56
N GLN A 217 4.58 20.94 15.31
CA GLN A 217 3.57 20.81 16.35
C GLN A 217 3.61 19.45 17.05
N ARG A 218 4.01 18.37 16.37
CA ARG A 218 4.09 17.03 16.97
C ARG A 218 5.16 16.99 18.05
N ILE A 219 6.32 17.61 17.77
CA ILE A 219 7.45 17.70 18.70
C ILE A 219 7.09 18.63 19.88
N ARG A 220 6.52 19.80 19.59
CA ARG A 220 6.10 20.78 20.61
C ARG A 220 5.12 20.18 21.62
N THR A 221 4.09 19.48 21.12
CA THR A 221 3.08 18.83 21.96
C THR A 221 3.74 17.82 22.89
N LYS A 222 4.60 16.93 22.39
CA LYS A 222 5.29 15.95 23.24
C LYS A 222 6.20 16.59 24.27
N LEU A 223 6.96 17.64 23.91
CA LEU A 223 7.79 18.35 24.87
C LEU A 223 6.97 18.92 26.03
N VAL A 224 5.81 19.51 25.75
CA VAL A 224 4.88 20.01 26.78
C VAL A 224 4.30 18.86 27.62
N GLU A 225 3.97 17.72 27.01
CA GLU A 225 3.52 16.52 27.74
C GLU A 225 4.59 16.00 28.72
N TYR A 226 5.87 16.12 28.35
CA TYR A 226 7.01 15.83 29.23
C TYR A 226 7.32 16.95 30.25
N GLY A 227 6.55 18.05 30.26
CA GLY A 227 6.72 19.16 31.19
C GLY A 227 7.80 20.17 30.81
N GLU A 228 8.32 20.12 29.58
CA GLU A 228 9.32 21.05 29.10
C GLU A 228 8.71 22.42 28.76
N VAL A 229 9.43 23.49 29.10
CA VAL A 229 9.02 24.86 28.77
C VAL A 229 9.62 25.25 27.43
N LEU A 230 8.76 25.50 26.45
CA LEU A 230 9.18 25.86 25.10
C LEU A 230 9.93 27.20 25.10
N GLY A 231 11.14 27.19 24.57
CA GLY A 231 11.99 28.38 24.47
C GLY A 231 13.30 28.11 23.73
N PRO A 232 14.09 29.14 23.43
CA PRO A 232 15.33 28.99 22.65
C PRO A 232 16.37 28.09 23.31
N THR A 233 16.44 28.08 24.65
CA THR A 233 17.39 27.27 25.43
C THR A 233 17.02 25.79 25.49
N LEU A 234 15.81 25.42 25.05
CA LEU A 234 15.36 24.04 25.01
C LEU A 234 16.04 23.25 23.89
N ALA A 235 16.38 23.91 22.78
CA ALA A 235 16.99 23.27 21.62
C ALA A 235 18.33 22.60 21.94
N LEU A 236 18.54 21.40 21.40
CA LEU A 236 19.83 20.71 21.40
C LEU A 236 20.36 20.61 19.95
N PRO A 237 21.69 20.60 19.76
CA PRO A 237 22.25 20.40 18.44
C PRO A 237 21.97 18.97 17.92
N PRO A 238 21.93 18.77 16.58
CA PRO A 238 21.79 17.45 15.99
C PRO A 238 22.95 16.53 16.43
N GLY A 239 22.68 15.23 16.51
CA GLY A 239 23.66 14.22 16.92
C GLY A 239 23.04 12.88 17.33
N ARG A 240 23.87 11.83 17.35
CA ARG A 240 23.48 10.47 17.74
C ARG A 240 23.31 10.30 19.24
#